data_AF-A0BW77-F1
#
_entry.id   AF-A0BW77-F1
#
_cell.length_a   1.000
_cell.length_b   1.000
_cell.length_c   1.000
_cell.angle_alpha   90.00
_cell.angle_beta   90.00
_cell.angle_gamma   90.00
#
_symmetry.space_group_name_H-M   'P 1'
#
loop_
_entity.id
_entity.type
_entity.pdbx_description
1 polymer ?
#
loop_
_entity_poly.entity_id
_entity_poly.type
_entity_poly.pdbx_seq_one_letter_code
_entity_poly.pdbx_strand_id
1 'polypeptide(L)'
;MSIKKHLIQLGNLVIEEEEEPQFDCIIPSAIKLIQIEISPNKQQLSELQQLKYLLDDKQYFSAYSMKQELLHSYANDNEYINYTKEIFELIDDDIEEIKELTKWFDLQDGWSIQQQDSRMQIRYQQLPNSPRVVARIDTEIKIPLDIFISLIYETELYPQWFPFCKDSKTILQPDKATKILHMHSSPPVISDRELCVKGWGVNNLEYDGSVLILSHSIDKRAKLLKRYGYTYSIYFF
;
A
#
# COMPACT_ATOMS: atom_id res chain seq x y z
N MET A 1 48.75 6.13 -32.57
CA MET A 1 48.38 7.40 -31.89
C MET A 1 48.21 7.06 -30.42
N SER A 2 49.18 7.49 -29.60
CA SER A 2 49.38 7.07 -28.21
C SER A 2 48.57 7.97 -27.28
N ILE A 3 47.71 7.40 -26.45
CA ILE A 3 47.06 8.11 -25.35
C ILE A 3 47.68 7.61 -24.05
N LYS A 4 48.50 8.47 -23.45
CA LYS A 4 49.13 8.30 -22.15
C LYS A 4 48.07 8.34 -21.05
N LYS A 5 48.02 7.29 -20.22
CA LYS A 5 47.42 7.39 -18.87
C LYS A 5 48.36 8.24 -18.00
N HIS A 6 47.86 9.32 -17.42
CA HIS A 6 48.49 9.97 -16.29
C HIS A 6 47.95 9.34 -15.00
N LEU A 7 48.84 8.69 -14.26
CA LEU A 7 48.67 8.41 -12.84
C LEU A 7 48.81 9.74 -12.09
N ILE A 8 47.77 10.13 -11.37
CA ILE A 8 47.90 11.05 -10.23
C ILE A 8 47.69 10.21 -8.99
N GLN A 9 48.77 10.04 -8.24
CA GLN A 9 48.84 9.38 -6.95
C GLN A 9 48.50 10.44 -5.90
N LEU A 10 47.31 10.35 -5.30
CA LEU A 10 46.96 11.11 -4.09
C LEU A 10 46.71 10.11 -2.96
N GLY A 11 47.32 10.42 -1.81
CA GLY A 11 47.48 9.52 -0.68
C GLY A 11 46.17 9.02 -0.09
N ASN A 12 46.21 7.75 0.29
CA ASN A 12 45.48 7.06 1.35
C ASN A 12 44.28 7.81 1.95
N LEU A 13 43.18 7.80 1.21
CA LEU A 13 41.85 7.71 1.79
C LEU A 13 41.18 6.54 1.05
N VAL A 14 41.18 5.36 1.67
CA VAL A 14 40.30 4.28 1.24
C VAL A 14 38.92 4.69 1.74
N ILE A 15 38.14 5.32 0.86
CA ILE A 15 36.68 5.30 1.01
C ILE A 15 36.32 3.92 0.48
N GLU A 16 36.03 2.99 1.38
CA GLU A 16 35.23 1.84 1.00
C GLU A 16 33.87 2.44 0.61
N GLU A 17 33.64 2.57 -0.70
CA GLU A 17 32.26 2.66 -1.20
C GLU A 17 31.62 1.35 -0.75
N GLU A 18 30.80 1.40 0.31
CA GLU A 18 29.82 0.36 0.56
C GLU A 18 29.00 0.25 -0.73
N GLU A 19 29.13 -0.88 -1.42
CA GLU A 19 28.28 -1.20 -2.56
C GLU A 19 26.83 -1.07 -2.06
N GLU A 20 26.12 -0.04 -2.52
CA GLU A 20 24.69 0.07 -2.27
C GLU A 20 24.07 -1.26 -2.67
N PRO A 21 23.30 -1.93 -1.79
CA PRO A 21 22.70 -3.20 -2.12
C PRO A 21 21.86 -3.03 -3.40
N GLN A 22 22.32 -3.64 -4.50
CA GLN A 22 21.58 -3.67 -5.75
C GLN A 22 20.36 -4.57 -5.55
N PHE A 23 19.19 -3.95 -5.41
CA PHE A 23 17.92 -4.64 -5.35
C PHE A 23 17.46 -4.97 -6.78
N ASP A 24 17.69 -6.20 -7.22
CA ASP A 24 17.16 -6.70 -8.49
C ASP A 24 15.65 -6.97 -8.36
N CYS A 25 14.83 -6.00 -8.77
CA CYS A 25 13.39 -6.19 -8.93
C CYS A 25 13.09 -6.83 -10.29
N ILE A 26 12.76 -8.12 -10.30
CA ILE A 26 12.26 -8.80 -11.50
C ILE A 26 10.75 -8.61 -11.55
N ILE A 27 10.28 -7.61 -12.30
CA ILE A 27 8.86 -7.31 -12.47
C ILE A 27 8.21 -8.45 -13.27
N PRO A 28 7.24 -9.21 -12.69
CA PRO A 28 6.43 -10.12 -13.48
C PRO A 28 5.49 -9.27 -14.33
N SER A 29 5.77 -9.19 -15.63
CA SER A 29 4.90 -8.56 -16.62
C SER A 29 3.50 -9.16 -16.54
N ALA A 30 2.50 -8.30 -16.33
CA ALA A 30 1.07 -8.43 -16.63
C ALA A 30 0.41 -9.79 -16.35
N ILE A 31 -0.67 -9.76 -15.56
CA ILE A 31 -1.66 -10.84 -15.48
C ILE A 31 -1.97 -11.30 -16.90
N LYS A 32 -1.51 -12.50 -17.24
CA LYS A 32 -1.72 -13.13 -18.53
C LYS A 32 -3.15 -13.65 -18.52
N LEU A 33 -4.11 -12.77 -18.83
CA LEU A 33 -5.52 -13.13 -18.99
C LEU A 33 -5.58 -14.35 -19.90
N ILE A 34 -6.02 -15.48 -19.33
CA ILE A 34 -6.28 -16.70 -20.08
C ILE A 34 -7.40 -16.34 -21.06
N GLN A 35 -7.09 -16.34 -22.37
CA GLN A 35 -8.07 -16.13 -23.42
C GLN A 35 -8.99 -17.34 -23.48
N ILE A 36 -10.01 -17.35 -22.64
CA ILE A 36 -11.19 -18.19 -22.80
C ILE A 36 -12.05 -17.47 -23.86
N GLU A 37 -12.34 -18.13 -25.00
CA GLU A 37 -13.15 -17.60 -26.12
C GLU A 37 -14.64 -17.50 -25.76
N ILE A 38 -14.93 -16.83 -24.66
CA ILE A 38 -16.27 -16.54 -24.19
C ILE A 38 -16.38 -15.02 -24.25
N SER A 39 -17.23 -14.52 -25.15
CA SER A 39 -17.51 -13.10 -25.26
C SER A 39 -18.78 -12.79 -24.48
N PRO A 40 -18.69 -12.04 -23.36
CA PRO A 40 -19.86 -11.51 -22.70
C PRO A 40 -20.71 -10.73 -23.70
N ASN A 41 -22.02 -10.72 -23.49
CA ASN A 41 -22.90 -9.91 -24.31
C ASN A 41 -22.60 -8.40 -24.11
N LYS A 42 -23.14 -7.54 -24.97
CA LYS A 42 -22.85 -6.09 -24.93
C LYS A 42 -23.19 -5.44 -23.57
N GLN A 43 -24.23 -5.90 -22.89
CA GLN A 43 -24.61 -5.39 -21.57
C GLN A 43 -23.57 -5.80 -20.52
N GLN A 44 -23.24 -7.10 -20.46
CA GLN A 44 -22.21 -7.64 -19.58
C GLN A 44 -20.85 -6.93 -19.77
N LEU A 45 -20.46 -6.66 -21.02
CA LEU A 45 -19.24 -5.90 -21.31
C LEU A 45 -19.29 -4.47 -20.77
N SER A 46 -20.41 -3.78 -20.91
CA SER A 46 -20.59 -2.42 -20.38
C SER A 46 -20.50 -2.40 -18.84
N GLU A 47 -21.13 -3.36 -18.18
CA GLU A 47 -21.09 -3.49 -16.72
C GLU A 47 -19.67 -3.80 -16.23
N LEU A 48 -18.94 -4.67 -16.92
CA LEU A 48 -17.53 -4.95 -16.58
C LEU A 48 -16.60 -3.76 -16.81
N GLN A 49 -16.86 -2.95 -17.84
CA GLN A 49 -16.12 -1.70 -18.06
C GLN A 49 -16.36 -0.71 -16.92
N GLN A 50 -17.60 -0.58 -16.46
CA GLN A 50 -17.92 0.25 -15.31
C GLN A 50 -17.30 -0.28 -14.02
N LEU A 51 -17.33 -1.59 -13.79
CA LEU A 51 -16.65 -2.20 -12.64
C LEU A 51 -15.15 -1.92 -12.65
N LYS A 52 -14.51 -2.05 -13.83
CA LYS A 52 -13.09 -1.72 -14.00
C LYS A 52 -12.82 -0.24 -13.71
N TYR A 53 -13.67 0.66 -14.18
CA TYR A 53 -13.56 2.09 -13.88
C TYR A 53 -13.57 2.36 -12.37
N LEU A 54 -14.48 1.72 -11.62
CA LEU A 54 -14.53 1.84 -10.15
C LEU A 54 -13.23 1.37 -9.49
N LEU A 55 -12.66 0.25 -9.97
CA LEU A 55 -11.40 -0.28 -9.43
C LEU A 55 -10.19 0.59 -9.77
N ASP A 56 -10.14 1.10 -11.01
CA ASP A 56 -9.10 2.03 -11.44
C ASP A 56 -9.14 3.31 -10.58
N ASP A 57 -10.33 3.74 -10.15
CA ASP A 57 -10.51 4.88 -9.25
C ASP A 57 -10.50 4.55 -7.75
N LYS A 58 -10.15 3.30 -7.38
CA LYS A 58 -10.06 2.83 -5.99
C LYS A 58 -11.35 2.97 -5.18
N GLN A 59 -12.50 2.91 -5.86
CA GLN A 59 -13.84 2.94 -5.26
C GLN A 59 -14.29 1.53 -4.88
N TYR A 60 -13.57 0.91 -3.94
CA TYR A 60 -13.72 -0.51 -3.62
C TYR A 60 -15.13 -0.88 -3.12
N PHE A 61 -15.75 -0.05 -2.26
CA PHE A 61 -17.09 -0.33 -1.75
C PHE A 61 -18.17 -0.25 -2.84
N SER A 62 -18.07 0.73 -3.74
CA SER A 62 -18.93 0.83 -4.92
C SER A 62 -18.75 -0.38 -5.85
N ALA A 63 -17.50 -0.78 -6.10
CA ALA A 63 -17.19 -1.97 -6.90
C ALA A 63 -17.74 -3.26 -6.25
N TYR A 64 -17.65 -3.37 -4.92
CA TYR A 64 -18.21 -4.50 -4.18
C TYR A 64 -19.74 -4.56 -4.28
N SER A 65 -20.44 -3.44 -4.09
CA SER A 65 -21.89 -3.36 -4.27
C SER A 65 -22.30 -3.77 -5.68
N MET A 66 -21.64 -3.22 -6.71
CA MET A 66 -21.89 -3.57 -8.10
C MET A 66 -21.64 -5.06 -8.37
N LYS A 67 -20.56 -5.62 -7.82
CA LYS A 67 -20.29 -7.06 -7.91
C LYS A 67 -21.47 -7.89 -7.37
N GLN A 68 -22.03 -7.52 -6.21
CA GLN A 68 -23.16 -8.27 -5.63
C GLN A 68 -24.39 -8.22 -6.55
N GLU A 69 -24.66 -7.07 -7.17
CA GLU A 69 -25.74 -6.91 -8.15
C GLU A 69 -25.52 -7.77 -9.40
N LEU A 70 -24.28 -7.84 -9.90
CA LEU A 70 -23.92 -8.69 -11.04
C LEU A 70 -24.04 -10.18 -10.70
N LEU A 71 -23.56 -10.61 -9.52
CA LEU A 71 -23.72 -11.98 -9.05
C LEU A 71 -25.19 -12.38 -8.93
N HIS A 72 -26.05 -11.46 -8.48
CA HIS A 72 -27.49 -11.71 -8.41
C HIS A 72 -28.12 -11.80 -9.81
N SER A 73 -27.82 -10.83 -10.68
CA SER A 73 -28.37 -10.73 -12.05
C SER A 73 -27.98 -11.93 -12.91
N TYR A 74 -26.77 -12.45 -12.73
CA TYR A 74 -26.19 -13.53 -13.54
C TYR A 74 -26.00 -14.83 -12.75
N ALA A 75 -26.77 -15.03 -11.67
CA ALA A 75 -26.63 -16.20 -10.79
C ALA A 75 -26.74 -17.57 -11.51
N ASN A 76 -27.45 -17.61 -12.64
CA ASN A 76 -27.64 -18.81 -13.46
C ASN A 76 -26.72 -18.88 -14.69
N ASP A 77 -25.87 -17.87 -14.91
CA ASP A 77 -24.92 -17.80 -16.02
C ASP A 77 -23.52 -18.21 -15.54
N ASN A 78 -23.30 -19.53 -15.50
CA ASN A 78 -22.00 -20.11 -15.10
C ASN A 78 -20.84 -19.63 -15.97
N GLU A 79 -21.12 -19.27 -17.22
CA GLU A 79 -20.13 -18.82 -18.19
C GLU A 79 -19.58 -17.45 -17.77
N TYR A 80 -20.49 -16.50 -17.51
CA TYR A 80 -20.16 -15.18 -16.99
C TYR A 80 -19.45 -15.26 -15.63
N ILE A 81 -19.97 -16.06 -14.69
CA ILE A 81 -19.37 -16.21 -13.35
C ILE A 81 -17.92 -16.72 -13.45
N ASN A 82 -17.66 -17.70 -14.32
CA ASN A 82 -16.30 -18.21 -14.53
C ASN A 82 -15.39 -17.15 -15.18
N TYR A 83 -15.92 -16.38 -16.14
CA TYR A 83 -15.19 -15.30 -16.80
C TYR A 83 -14.77 -14.19 -15.82
N THR A 84 -15.64 -13.83 -14.86
CA THR A 84 -15.39 -12.72 -13.92
C THR A 84 -14.72 -13.13 -12.62
N LYS A 85 -14.50 -14.44 -12.42
CA LYS A 85 -14.04 -15.01 -11.15
C LYS A 85 -12.81 -14.30 -10.58
N GLU A 86 -11.76 -14.11 -11.38
CA GLU A 86 -10.51 -13.48 -10.91
C GLU A 86 -10.73 -12.03 -10.43
N ILE A 87 -11.53 -11.25 -11.16
CA ILE A 87 -11.85 -9.86 -10.78
C ILE A 87 -12.68 -9.85 -9.49
N PHE A 88 -13.64 -10.75 -9.36
CA PHE A 88 -14.47 -10.84 -8.17
C PHE A 88 -13.69 -11.28 -6.94
N GLU A 89 -12.75 -12.20 -7.08
CA GLU A 89 -11.82 -12.61 -6.02
C GLU A 89 -10.93 -11.44 -5.60
N LEU A 90 -10.38 -10.67 -6.55
CA LEU A 90 -9.59 -9.47 -6.24
C LEU A 90 -10.38 -8.43 -5.44
N ILE A 91 -11.66 -8.22 -5.78
CA ILE A 91 -12.54 -7.30 -5.05
C ILE A 91 -12.78 -7.79 -3.61
N ASP A 92 -12.99 -9.09 -3.41
CA ASP A 92 -13.19 -9.66 -2.08
C ASP A 92 -11.93 -9.50 -1.22
N ASP A 93 -10.77 -9.87 -1.78
CA ASP A 93 -9.49 -9.76 -1.09
C ASP A 93 -9.21 -8.31 -0.64
N ASP A 94 -9.41 -7.33 -1.53
CA ASP A 94 -9.16 -5.92 -1.22
C ASP A 94 -10.18 -5.39 -0.19
N ILE A 95 -11.46 -5.77 -0.27
CA ILE A 95 -12.48 -5.37 0.71
C ILE A 95 -12.24 -6.01 2.09
N GLU A 96 -11.86 -7.29 2.13
CA GLU A 96 -11.49 -7.96 3.37
C GLU A 96 -10.29 -7.26 4.02
N GLU A 97 -9.26 -6.95 3.24
CA GLU A 97 -8.09 -6.21 3.72
C GLU A 97 -8.46 -4.81 4.25
N ILE A 98 -9.30 -4.06 3.53
CA ILE A 98 -9.78 -2.75 3.97
C ILE A 98 -10.54 -2.88 5.29
N LYS A 99 -11.52 -3.78 5.37
CA LYS A 99 -12.33 -3.99 6.58
C LYS A 99 -11.48 -4.39 7.77
N GLU A 100 -10.50 -5.26 7.58
CA GLU A 100 -9.58 -5.68 8.63
C GLU A 100 -8.72 -4.54 9.17
N LEU A 101 -8.32 -3.61 8.30
CA LEU A 101 -7.54 -2.43 8.68
C LEU A 101 -8.41 -1.34 9.32
N THR A 102 -9.67 -1.18 8.87
CA THR A 102 -10.57 -0.12 9.34
C THR A 102 -11.44 -0.53 10.52
N LYS A 103 -11.51 -1.82 10.90
CA LYS A 103 -12.32 -2.28 12.05
C LYS A 103 -12.04 -1.53 13.36
N TRP A 104 -10.85 -0.96 13.50
CA TRP A 104 -10.43 -0.19 14.68
C TRP A 104 -11.05 1.21 14.75
N PHE A 105 -11.62 1.72 13.65
CA PHE A 105 -12.27 3.02 13.64
C PHE A 105 -13.63 2.99 14.36
N ASP A 106 -14.35 1.88 14.24
CA ASP A 106 -15.71 1.73 14.78
C ASP A 106 -15.75 1.19 16.22
N LEU A 107 -14.66 0.58 16.69
CA LEU A 107 -14.57 0.09 18.07
C LEU A 107 -14.60 1.27 19.05
N GLN A 108 -15.65 1.37 19.85
CA GLN A 108 -15.75 2.37 20.91
C GLN A 108 -15.22 1.88 22.26
N ASP A 109 -15.29 0.57 22.51
CA ASP A 109 -14.94 -0.03 23.79
C ASP A 109 -13.47 -0.48 23.86
N GLY A 110 -12.92 -0.46 25.08
CA GLY A 110 -11.57 -0.99 25.38
C GLY A 110 -10.42 -0.03 25.07
N TRP A 111 -10.70 1.19 24.63
CA TRP A 111 -9.71 2.26 24.47
C TRP A 111 -9.37 2.92 25.81
N SER A 112 -8.08 3.02 26.10
CA SER A 112 -7.57 3.84 27.20
C SER A 112 -7.12 5.19 26.65
N ILE A 113 -7.57 6.28 27.26
CA ILE A 113 -7.13 7.64 26.91
C ILE A 113 -5.76 7.89 27.54
N GLN A 114 -4.76 8.17 26.70
CA GLN A 114 -3.42 8.54 27.18
C GLN A 114 -3.26 10.04 27.29
N GLN A 115 -3.73 10.75 26.28
CA GLN A 115 -3.59 12.20 26.16
C GLN A 115 -4.81 12.77 25.42
N GLN A 116 -5.32 13.88 25.91
CA GLN A 116 -6.39 14.62 25.27
C GLN A 116 -6.17 16.11 25.50
N ASP A 117 -6.11 16.87 24.41
CA ASP A 117 -6.15 18.32 24.43
C ASP A 117 -7.16 18.85 23.41
N SER A 118 -7.20 20.17 23.20
CA SER A 118 -8.15 20.81 22.28
C SER A 118 -7.95 20.48 20.80
N ARG A 119 -6.83 19.86 20.40
CA ARG A 119 -6.43 19.62 19.00
C ARG A 119 -6.22 18.15 18.69
N MET A 120 -5.88 17.35 19.69
CA MET A 120 -5.49 15.96 19.49
C MET A 120 -5.98 15.08 20.64
N GLN A 121 -6.41 13.88 20.28
CA GLN A 121 -6.72 12.81 21.21
C GLN A 121 -5.91 11.57 20.85
N ILE A 122 -5.16 11.04 21.80
CA ILE A 122 -4.39 9.80 21.66
C ILE A 122 -5.00 8.75 22.57
N ARG A 123 -5.41 7.64 21.97
CA ARG A 123 -5.95 6.47 22.64
C ARG A 123 -5.13 5.24 22.30
N TYR A 124 -5.05 4.28 23.20
CA TYR A 124 -4.43 2.99 22.92
C TYR A 124 -5.27 1.83 23.44
N GLN A 125 -5.09 0.66 22.83
CA GLN A 125 -5.71 -0.59 23.23
C GLN A 125 -4.69 -1.73 23.14
N GLN A 126 -4.52 -2.49 24.22
CA GLN A 126 -3.72 -3.71 24.21
C GLN A 126 -4.51 -4.81 23.50
N LEU A 127 -3.88 -5.48 22.54
CA LEU A 127 -4.51 -6.62 21.89
C LEU A 127 -4.57 -7.83 22.83
N PRO A 128 -5.73 -8.51 22.99
CA PRO A 128 -5.84 -9.70 23.81
C PRO A 128 -4.81 -10.76 23.40
N ASN A 129 -4.10 -11.34 24.36
CA ASN A 129 -3.09 -12.38 24.13
C ASN A 129 -1.94 -11.98 23.19
N SER A 130 -1.68 -10.68 23.03
CA SER A 130 -0.58 -10.19 22.19
C SER A 130 0.20 -9.11 22.92
N PRO A 131 1.53 -9.03 22.75
CA PRO A 131 2.32 -7.92 23.28
C PRO A 131 2.11 -6.61 22.49
N ARG A 132 1.27 -6.62 21.44
CA ARG A 132 1.05 -5.48 20.56
C ARG A 132 -0.01 -4.53 21.11
N VAL A 133 0.22 -3.24 20.85
CA VAL A 133 -0.73 -2.17 21.11
C VAL A 133 -1.23 -1.61 19.78
N VAL A 134 -2.50 -1.22 19.75
CA VAL A 134 -3.06 -0.37 18.71
C VAL A 134 -3.15 1.04 19.28
N ALA A 135 -2.62 2.01 18.53
CA ALA A 135 -2.74 3.43 18.86
C ALA A 135 -3.71 4.08 17.88
N ARG A 136 -4.56 4.96 18.39
CA ARG A 136 -5.48 5.80 17.62
C ARG A 136 -5.19 7.25 17.95
N ILE A 137 -4.99 8.04 16.90
CA ILE A 137 -4.74 9.48 17.00
C ILE A 137 -5.84 10.17 16.21
N ASP A 138 -6.69 10.92 16.89
CA ASP A 138 -7.73 11.73 16.29
C ASP A 138 -7.30 13.21 16.36
N THR A 139 -7.33 13.93 15.23
CA THR A 139 -6.98 15.35 15.17
C THR A 139 -7.72 16.07 14.03
N GLU A 140 -7.94 17.38 14.19
CA GLU A 140 -8.50 18.24 13.15
C GLU A 140 -7.38 19.12 12.58
N ILE A 141 -7.15 19.02 11.26
CA ILE A 141 -6.12 19.78 10.56
C ILE A 141 -6.80 20.66 9.51
N LYS A 142 -6.51 21.96 9.54
CA LYS A 142 -7.04 22.94 8.57
C LYS A 142 -6.15 23.00 7.33
N ILE A 143 -6.23 21.99 6.48
CA ILE A 143 -5.50 21.89 5.22
C ILE A 143 -6.43 21.35 4.12
N PRO A 144 -6.32 21.84 2.87
CA PRO A 144 -7.00 21.20 1.75
C PRO A 144 -6.62 19.72 1.61
N LEU A 145 -7.60 18.86 1.38
CA LEU A 145 -7.43 17.41 1.38
C LEU A 145 -6.44 16.95 0.29
N ASP A 146 -6.48 17.57 -0.88
CA ASP A 146 -5.57 17.32 -2.00
C ASP A 146 -4.10 17.61 -1.64
N ILE A 147 -3.85 18.70 -0.92
CA ILE A 147 -2.50 19.03 -0.43
C ILE A 147 -2.05 18.01 0.61
N PHE A 148 -2.93 17.61 1.54
CA PHE A 148 -2.61 16.60 2.54
C PHE A 148 -2.27 15.25 1.91
N ILE A 149 -3.10 14.76 0.99
CA ILE A 149 -2.87 13.51 0.26
C ILE A 149 -1.55 13.59 -0.51
N SER A 150 -1.27 14.69 -1.19
CA SER A 150 -0.01 14.88 -1.93
C SER A 150 1.21 14.77 -1.01
N LEU A 151 1.15 15.37 0.19
CA LEU A 151 2.24 15.29 1.17
C LEU A 151 2.49 13.86 1.67
N ILE A 152 1.43 13.06 1.84
CA ILE A 152 1.56 11.62 2.18
C ILE A 152 2.04 10.81 0.97
N TYR A 153 1.64 11.19 -0.25
CA TYR A 153 2.01 10.45 -1.45
C TYR A 153 3.49 10.63 -1.84
N GLU A 154 4.07 11.79 -1.58
CA GLU A 154 5.48 12.10 -1.87
C GLU A 154 6.42 11.51 -0.80
N THR A 155 6.51 10.19 -0.77
CA THR A 155 7.24 9.40 0.23
C THR A 155 8.74 9.73 0.29
N GLU A 156 9.33 10.20 -0.80
CA GLU A 156 10.74 10.62 -0.88
C GLU A 156 11.02 11.91 -0.10
N LEU A 157 9.97 12.70 0.20
CA LEU A 157 10.07 13.91 1.02
C LEU A 157 9.92 13.63 2.51
N TYR A 158 9.63 12.38 2.91
CA TYR A 158 9.44 12.03 4.32
C TYR A 158 10.62 12.42 5.23
N PRO A 159 11.91 12.29 4.85
CA PRO A 159 13.02 12.73 5.70
C PRO A 159 12.98 14.23 6.07
N GLN A 160 12.24 15.05 5.30
CA GLN A 160 12.14 16.49 5.55
C GLN A 160 11.10 16.84 6.62
N TRP A 161 10.12 15.97 6.88
CA TRP A 161 8.98 16.33 7.74
C TRP A 161 8.46 15.19 8.63
N PHE A 162 8.64 13.92 8.23
CA PHE A 162 8.19 12.77 9.00
C PHE A 162 9.18 12.50 10.14
N PRO A 163 8.73 12.53 11.41
CA PRO A 163 9.62 12.36 12.55
C PRO A 163 10.45 11.07 12.47
N PHE A 164 11.74 11.20 12.75
CA PHE A 164 12.69 10.09 12.81
C PHE A 164 12.90 9.32 11.51
N CYS A 165 12.35 9.77 10.37
CA CYS A 165 12.70 9.21 9.07
C CYS A 165 14.07 9.75 8.64
N LYS A 166 15.04 8.84 8.45
CA LYS A 166 16.37 9.17 7.92
C LYS A 166 16.37 9.13 6.39
N ASP A 167 15.73 8.11 5.85
CA ASP A 167 15.62 7.90 4.40
C ASP A 167 14.28 7.21 4.07
N SER A 168 13.78 7.45 2.86
CA SER A 168 12.57 6.85 2.32
C SER A 168 12.62 6.84 0.81
N LYS A 169 12.36 5.68 0.21
CA LYS A 169 12.45 5.47 -1.24
C LYS A 169 11.27 4.66 -1.74
N THR A 170 10.66 5.11 -2.84
CA THR A 170 9.69 4.29 -3.58
C THR A 170 10.43 3.14 -4.27
N ILE A 171 10.10 1.91 -3.90
CA ILE A 171 10.62 0.69 -4.54
C ILE A 171 9.83 0.39 -5.82
N LEU A 172 8.50 0.40 -5.69
CA LEU A 172 7.59 0.03 -6.77
C LEU A 172 6.30 0.84 -6.66
N GLN A 173 5.72 1.18 -7.81
CA GLN A 173 4.40 1.80 -7.90
C GLN A 173 3.48 0.95 -8.78
N PRO A 174 2.72 0.00 -8.20
CA PRO A 174 1.85 -0.89 -8.98
C PRO A 174 0.76 -0.16 -9.76
N ASP A 175 0.25 0.95 -9.23
CA ASP A 175 -0.78 1.78 -9.86
C ASP A 175 -0.73 3.24 -9.33
N LYS A 176 -1.66 4.09 -9.79
CA LYS A 176 -1.68 5.52 -9.43
C LYS A 176 -1.84 5.78 -7.92
N ALA A 177 -2.44 4.86 -7.18
CA ALA A 177 -2.80 5.06 -5.77
C ALA A 177 -2.09 4.08 -4.83
N THR A 178 -1.13 3.29 -5.32
CA THR A 178 -0.41 2.28 -4.54
C THR A 178 1.09 2.49 -4.67
N LYS A 179 1.80 2.51 -3.55
CA LYS A 179 3.27 2.52 -3.49
C LYS A 179 3.77 1.40 -2.59
N ILE A 180 4.89 0.81 -2.98
CA ILE A 180 5.72 -0.01 -2.12
C ILE A 180 6.98 0.80 -1.86
N LEU A 181 7.28 1.03 -0.58
CA LEU A 181 8.38 1.89 -0.17
C LEU A 181 9.28 1.19 0.85
N HIS A 182 10.57 1.51 0.78
CA HIS A 182 11.55 1.23 1.80
C HIS A 182 11.72 2.48 2.65
N MET A 183 11.72 2.36 3.96
CA MET A 183 11.93 3.49 4.87
C MET A 183 12.88 3.09 5.99
N HIS A 184 13.85 3.96 6.26
CA HIS A 184 14.76 3.86 7.39
C HIS A 184 14.36 4.87 8.47
N SER A 185 14.06 4.38 9.65
CA SER A 185 13.69 5.18 10.81
C SER A 185 14.71 5.01 11.94
N SER A 186 15.04 6.12 12.61
CA SER A 186 15.96 6.16 13.75
C SER A 186 15.34 6.95 14.91
N PRO A 187 14.40 6.33 15.64
CA PRO A 187 13.75 6.97 16.77
C PRO A 187 14.70 7.01 17.97
N PRO A 188 14.57 8.01 18.86
CA PRO A 188 15.38 8.05 20.07
C PRO A 188 15.07 6.83 20.97
N VAL A 189 16.09 6.33 21.69
CA VAL A 189 15.98 5.26 22.71
C VAL A 189 15.76 3.84 22.15
N ILE A 190 15.38 3.67 20.89
CA ILE A 190 15.28 2.36 20.23
C ILE A 190 16.25 2.25 19.07
N SER A 191 16.66 1.02 18.74
CA SER A 191 17.54 0.80 17.59
C SER A 191 16.84 1.17 16.28
N ASP A 192 17.65 1.55 15.30
CA ASP A 192 17.22 1.87 13.94
C ASP A 192 16.35 0.73 13.36
N ARG A 193 15.39 1.11 12.54
CA ARG A 193 14.41 0.21 11.93
C ARG A 193 14.35 0.47 10.43
N GLU A 194 14.42 -0.62 9.68
CA GLU A 194 14.05 -0.63 8.26
C GLU A 194 12.66 -1.22 8.12
N LEU A 195 11.88 -0.64 7.22
CA LEU A 195 10.49 -1.00 6.97
C LEU A 195 10.28 -1.10 5.47
N CYS A 196 9.72 -2.22 5.01
CA CYS A 196 9.18 -2.32 3.66
C CYS A 196 7.65 -2.32 3.75
N VAL A 197 7.02 -1.29 3.18
CA VAL A 197 5.60 -0.98 3.39
C VAL A 197 4.88 -0.90 2.06
N LYS A 198 3.73 -1.58 1.95
CA LYS A 198 2.73 -1.31 0.91
C LYS A 198 1.78 -0.27 1.48
N GLY A 199 1.69 0.89 0.84
CA GLY A 199 0.70 1.93 1.10
C GLY A 199 -0.24 2.09 -0.09
N TRP A 200 -1.53 2.31 0.15
CA TRP A 200 -2.48 2.62 -0.91
C TRP A 200 -3.65 3.50 -0.46
N GLY A 201 -4.24 4.22 -1.41
CA GLY A 201 -5.43 5.03 -1.22
C GLY A 201 -6.72 4.28 -1.55
N VAL A 202 -7.79 4.59 -0.81
CA VAL A 202 -9.17 4.16 -1.08
C VAL A 202 -10.04 5.40 -1.21
N ASN A 203 -10.77 5.50 -2.32
CA ASN A 203 -11.68 6.60 -2.60
C ASN A 203 -13.10 6.22 -2.13
N ASN A 204 -13.53 6.81 -1.01
CA ASN A 204 -14.88 6.65 -0.46
C ASN A 204 -15.70 7.94 -0.53
N LEU A 205 -15.29 8.92 -1.35
CA LEU A 205 -15.94 10.22 -1.41
C LEU A 205 -17.44 10.11 -1.75
N GLU A 206 -17.80 9.21 -2.66
CA GLU A 206 -19.19 8.94 -3.05
C GLU A 206 -19.94 8.01 -2.08
N TYR A 207 -19.22 7.30 -1.20
CA TYR A 207 -19.82 6.34 -0.26
C TYR A 207 -20.13 6.98 1.09
N ASP A 208 -19.13 7.61 1.72
CA ASP A 208 -19.25 8.24 3.04
C ASP A 208 -18.50 9.58 3.15
N GLY A 209 -17.99 10.11 2.04
CA GLY A 209 -17.24 11.37 2.01
C GLY A 209 -15.80 11.26 2.51
N SER A 210 -15.28 10.05 2.75
CA SER A 210 -13.92 9.84 3.24
C SER A 210 -12.91 9.47 2.15
N VAL A 211 -11.63 9.64 2.49
CA VAL A 211 -10.51 9.03 1.77
C VAL A 211 -9.69 8.28 2.80
N LEU A 212 -9.40 7.02 2.53
CA LEU A 212 -8.55 6.21 3.41
C LEU A 212 -7.16 6.10 2.79
N ILE A 213 -6.13 6.29 3.61
CA ILE A 213 -4.76 5.95 3.25
C ILE A 213 -4.35 4.80 4.16
N LEU A 214 -4.22 3.62 3.56
CA LEU A 214 -3.93 2.38 4.25
C LEU A 214 -2.48 2.00 4.02
N SER A 215 -1.87 1.37 5.02
CA SER A 215 -0.54 0.81 4.85
C SER A 215 -0.30 -0.40 5.74
N HIS A 216 0.54 -1.32 5.30
CA HIS A 216 1.04 -2.41 6.12
C HIS A 216 2.45 -2.84 5.69
N SER A 217 3.20 -3.40 6.63
CA SER A 217 4.49 -4.04 6.35
C SER A 217 4.29 -5.26 5.42
N ILE A 218 5.22 -5.44 4.47
CA ILE A 218 5.23 -6.59 3.55
C ILE A 218 6.32 -7.61 3.87
N ASP A 219 7.20 -7.32 4.83
CA ASP A 219 8.38 -8.10 5.20
C ASP A 219 8.07 -9.58 5.48
N LYS A 220 6.85 -9.88 5.96
CA LYS A 220 6.41 -11.25 6.31
C LYS A 220 5.37 -11.82 5.35
N ARG A 221 5.07 -11.15 4.24
CA ARG A 221 4.00 -11.53 3.31
C ARG A 221 4.59 -12.08 2.02
N ALA A 222 5.13 -13.30 2.08
CA ALA A 222 5.78 -13.97 0.94
C ALA A 222 4.92 -13.97 -0.34
N LYS A 223 3.60 -14.10 -0.24
CA LYS A 223 2.68 -13.99 -1.39
C LYS A 223 2.71 -12.60 -2.04
N LEU A 224 2.72 -11.52 -1.25
CA LEU A 224 2.80 -10.15 -1.77
C LEU A 224 4.19 -9.87 -2.34
N LEU A 225 5.24 -10.28 -1.63
CA LEU A 225 6.62 -10.17 -2.12
C LEU A 225 6.75 -10.86 -3.50
N LYS A 226 6.22 -12.08 -3.64
CA LYS A 226 6.17 -12.80 -4.93
C LYS A 226 5.31 -12.08 -5.98
N ARG A 227 4.14 -11.55 -5.61
CA ARG A 227 3.25 -10.80 -6.52
C ARG A 227 3.96 -9.58 -7.13
N TYR A 228 4.82 -8.93 -6.35
CA TYR A 228 5.51 -7.72 -6.75
C TYR A 228 6.97 -7.94 -7.20
N GLY A 229 7.41 -9.19 -7.35
CA GLY A 229 8.78 -9.49 -7.80
C GLY A 229 9.87 -9.07 -6.81
N TYR A 230 9.55 -9.04 -5.52
CA TYR A 230 10.48 -8.65 -4.47
C TYR A 230 11.03 -9.87 -3.75
N THR A 231 12.35 -10.00 -3.70
CA THR A 231 13.06 -10.97 -2.86
C THR A 231 13.80 -10.21 -1.77
N TYR A 232 13.38 -10.40 -0.52
CA TYR A 232 14.08 -9.82 0.63
C TYR A 232 15.25 -10.74 0.99
N SER A 233 16.48 -10.26 0.80
CA SER A 233 17.67 -10.85 1.41
C SER A 233 17.83 -10.22 2.78
N ILE A 234 17.36 -10.90 3.83
CA ILE A 234 17.60 -10.42 5.20
C ILE A 234 19.09 -10.63 5.49
N TYR A 235 19.89 -9.58 5.36
CA TYR A 235 21.21 -9.54 5.98
C TYR A 235 20.99 -9.24 7.47
N PHE A 236 21.16 -10.27 8.31
CA PHE A 236 21.31 -10.06 9.75
C PHE A 236 22.69 -9.43 9.95
N PHE A 237 22.73 -8.13 10.25
CA PHE A 237 23.90 -7.47 10.83
C PHE A 237 23.87 -7.59 12.35
#